data_AF-A0A016RWT8-F1
#
_entry.id   AF-A0A016RWT8-F1
#
_cell.length_a   1.000
_cell.length_b   1.000
_cell.length_c   1.000
_cell.angle_alpha   90.00
_cell.angle_beta   90.00
_cell.angle_gamma   90.00
#
_symmetry.space_group_name_H-M   'P 1'
#
loop_
_entity.id
_entity.type
_entity.pdbx_description
1 polymer ?
#
loop_
_entity_poly.entity_id
_entity_poly.type
_entity_poly.pdbx_seq_one_letter_code
_entity_poly.pdbx_strand_id
1 'polypeptide(L)'
;MPRKPIICHIRPSPTEGVTVKTDLNTVSFPNSSAIFDSHNKPGNPGALICACLVCIGVPKTRDDDLISILEKRFSTKGLEIECLSSLPHGSGE
;
A
#
# COMPACT_ATOMS: atom_id res chain seq x y z
N MET A 1 25.75 -6.59 -11.96
CA MET A 1 25.01 -5.46 -11.35
C MET A 1 24.35 -5.98 -10.07
N PRO A 2 24.55 -5.36 -8.91
CA PRO A 2 23.82 -5.79 -7.70
C PRO A 2 22.33 -5.60 -7.95
N ARG A 3 21.53 -6.67 -7.81
CA ARG A 3 20.08 -6.59 -7.91
C ARG A 3 19.58 -5.76 -6.72
N LYS A 4 18.73 -4.76 -6.97
CA LYS A 4 18.06 -4.04 -5.88
C LYS A 4 17.30 -5.07 -5.05
N PRO A 5 17.60 -5.22 -3.76
CA PRO A 5 17.06 -6.32 -2.95
C PRO A 5 15.55 -6.24 -2.77
N ILE A 6 15.00 -5.03 -2.89
CA ILE A 6 13.58 -4.72 -2.80
C ILE A 6 13.20 -3.89 -4.02
N ILE A 7 12.15 -4.29 -4.72
CA ILE A 7 11.56 -3.59 -5.86
C ILE A 7 10.13 -3.23 -5.50
N CYS A 8 9.75 -1.97 -5.73
CA CYS A 8 8.38 -1.52 -5.55
C CYS A 8 7.87 -0.92 -6.86
N HIS A 9 6.71 -1.38 -7.31
CA HIS A 9 5.99 -0.80 -8.44
C HIS A 9 4.66 -0.22 -7.95
N ILE A 10 4.39 1.03 -8.32
CA ILE A 10 3.12 1.68 -8.03
C ILE A 10 2.47 2.00 -9.37
N ARG A 11 1.23 1.56 -9.56
CA ARG A 11 0.49 1.73 -10.83
C ARG A 11 -0.97 2.07 -10.55
N PRO A 12 -1.64 2.84 -11.43
CA PRO A 12 -3.09 2.94 -11.42
C PRO A 12 -3.73 1.55 -11.54
N SER A 13 -4.84 1.35 -10.83
CA SER A 13 -5.62 0.11 -10.87
C SER A 13 -7.07 0.42 -11.24
N PRO A 14 -7.74 -0.44 -12.03
CA PRO A 14 -9.17 -0.33 -12.27
C PRO A 14 -10.01 -0.71 -11.03
N THR A 15 -9.40 -1.34 -10.02
CA THR A 15 -10.07 -1.70 -8.76
C THR A 15 -10.00 -0.53 -7.79
N GLU A 16 -11.15 -0.08 -7.31
CA GLU A 16 -11.25 1.02 -6.35
C GLU A 16 -10.50 0.74 -5.04
N GLY A 17 -9.84 1.76 -4.50
CA GLY A 17 -9.05 1.68 -3.26
C GLY A 17 -7.57 1.37 -3.51
N VAL A 18 -6.92 0.72 -2.54
CA VAL A 18 -5.49 0.37 -2.63
C VAL A 18 -5.32 -1.14 -2.53
N THR A 19 -4.64 -1.73 -3.50
CA THR A 19 -4.24 -3.14 -3.48
C THR A 19 -2.73 -3.22 -3.30
N VAL A 20 -2.30 -3.97 -2.28
CA VAL A 20 -0.88 -4.26 -2.03
C VAL A 20 -0.61 -5.71 -2.40
N LYS A 21 0.30 -5.92 -3.35
CA LYS A 21 0.78 -7.23 -3.77
C LYS A 21 2.19 -7.43 -3.22
N THR A 22 2.41 -8.56 -2.59
CA THR A 22 3.72 -9.01 -2.11
C THR A 22 4.00 -10.39 -2.69
N ASP A 23 5.23 -10.89 -2.56
CA ASP A 23 5.61 -12.23 -3.02
C ASP A 23 4.72 -13.35 -2.43
N LEU A 24 4.15 -13.12 -1.24
CA LEU A 24 3.39 -14.12 -0.48
C LEU A 24 1.88 -13.86 -0.48
N ASN A 25 1.47 -12.60 -0.51
CA ASN A 25 0.10 -12.19 -0.23
C ASN A 25 -0.36 -11.03 -1.11
N THR A 26 -1.64 -11.01 -1.44
CA THR A 26 -2.33 -9.83 -1.97
C THR A 26 -3.36 -9.36 -0.95
N VAL A 27 -3.33 -8.07 -0.61
CA VAL A 27 -4.25 -7.45 0.36
C VAL A 27 -4.89 -6.23 -0.27
N SER A 28 -6.20 -6.06 -0.08
CA SER A 28 -6.95 -4.92 -0.58
C SER A 28 -7.48 -4.07 0.57
N PHE A 29 -7.35 -2.76 0.42
CA PHE A 29 -7.81 -1.73 1.33
C PHE A 29 -8.85 -0.87 0.61
N PRO A 30 -10.15 -1.20 0.74
CA PRO A 30 -11.21 -0.56 -0.04
C PRO A 30 -11.54 0.87 0.41
N ASN A 31 -11.15 1.26 1.62
CA ASN A 31 -11.49 2.55 2.22
C ASN A 31 -10.45 3.02 3.23
N SER A 32 -10.60 4.26 3.68
CA SER A 32 -9.72 4.92 4.65
C SER A 32 -9.65 4.18 5.99
N SER A 33 -10.78 3.68 6.51
CA SER A 33 -10.80 2.91 7.76
C SER A 33 -9.89 1.69 7.68
N ALA A 34 -9.95 0.91 6.59
CA ALA A 34 -9.12 -0.27 6.41
C ALA A 34 -7.61 0.04 6.41
N ILE A 35 -7.22 1.19 5.84
CA ILE A 35 -5.83 1.68 5.88
C ILE A 35 -5.42 1.99 7.33
N PHE A 36 -6.25 2.75 8.06
CA PHE A 36 -5.98 3.08 9.46
C PHE A 36 -6.03 1.87 10.39
N ASP A 37 -6.81 0.84 10.08
CA ASP A 37 -6.86 -0.39 10.87
C ASP A 37 -5.61 -1.26 10.72
N SER A 38 -4.83 -1.04 9.66
CA SER A 38 -3.62 -1.82 9.34
C SER A 38 -2.31 -1.06 9.59
N HIS A 39 -2.29 0.27 9.48
CA HIS A 39 -1.06 1.08 9.45
C HIS A 39 -0.12 0.90 10.67
N ASN A 40 -0.66 0.54 11.84
CA ASN A 40 0.10 0.37 13.08
C ASN A 40 0.21 -1.09 13.54
N LYS A 41 -0.12 -2.05 12.65
CA LYS A 41 -0.06 -3.49 12.93
C LYS A 41 1.03 -4.12 12.08
N PRO A 42 2.32 -4.10 12.50
CA PRO A 42 3.44 -4.56 11.68
C PRO A 42 3.35 -6.04 11.28
N GLY A 43 2.55 -6.85 11.99
CA GLY A 43 2.27 -8.24 11.61
C GLY A 43 1.29 -8.38 10.43
N ASN A 44 0.59 -7.33 10.03
CA ASN A 44 -0.35 -7.37 8.91
C ASN A 44 0.40 -7.16 7.58
N PRO A 45 0.14 -7.98 6.55
CA PRO A 45 0.68 -7.72 5.22
C PRO A 45 0.19 -6.36 4.70
N GLY A 46 1.11 -5.55 4.17
CA GLY A 46 0.82 -4.21 3.69
C GLY A 46 0.78 -3.11 4.77
N ALA A 47 0.99 -3.42 6.05
CA ALA A 47 0.99 -2.43 7.13
C ALA A 47 1.98 -1.28 6.91
N LEU A 48 3.19 -1.59 6.40
CA LEU A 48 4.18 -0.57 6.04
C LEU A 48 3.66 0.38 4.96
N ILE A 49 2.98 -0.15 3.93
CA ILE A 49 2.39 0.67 2.87
C ILE A 49 1.27 1.54 3.44
N CYS A 50 0.41 0.98 4.30
CA CYS A 50 -0.61 1.76 5.00
C CYS A 50 -0.01 2.89 5.85
N ALA A 51 1.11 2.64 6.54
CA ALA A 51 1.82 3.67 7.30
C ALA A 51 2.35 4.78 6.38
N CYS A 52 3.00 4.43 5.26
CA CYS A 52 3.48 5.40 4.27
C CYS A 52 2.33 6.27 3.72
N LEU A 53 1.20 5.64 3.40
CA LEU A 53 -0.01 6.29 2.91
C LEU A 53 -0.57 7.31 3.92
N VAL A 54 -0.67 6.94 5.20
CA VAL A 54 -1.08 7.86 6.27
C VAL A 54 -0.06 9.00 6.44
N CYS A 55 1.24 8.73 6.38
CA CYS A 55 2.29 9.75 6.50
C CYS A 55 2.23 10.83 5.40
N ILE A 56 1.86 10.45 4.17
CA ILE A 56 1.66 11.41 3.07
C ILE A 56 0.26 12.04 3.04
N GLY A 57 -0.60 11.68 4.00
CA GLY A 57 -1.97 12.18 4.13
C GLY A 57 -2.93 11.63 3.07
N VAL A 58 -2.85 10.32 2.80
CA VAL A 58 -3.74 9.57 1.90
C VAL A 58 -4.13 8.25 2.60
N PRO A 59 -5.10 8.24 3.52
CA PRO A 59 -5.98 9.32 3.96
C PRO A 59 -5.43 10.09 5.18
N LYS A 60 -6.02 11.23 5.52
CA LYS A 60 -5.71 11.99 6.76
C LYS A 60 -6.55 11.51 7.95
N THR A 61 -7.78 11.07 7.69
CA THR A 61 -8.70 10.60 8.73
C THR A 61 -9.39 9.30 8.31
N ARG A 62 -10.03 8.60 9.25
CA ARG A 62 -10.75 7.35 9.00
C ARG A 62 -11.98 7.52 8.11
N ASP A 63 -12.60 8.70 8.17
CA ASP A 63 -13.86 9.03 7.48
C ASP A 63 -13.62 9.71 6.13
N ASP A 64 -12.35 9.94 5.76
CA ASP A 64 -12.01 10.50 4.46
C ASP A 64 -12.51 9.59 3.33
N ASP A 65 -13.05 10.17 2.27
CA ASP A 65 -13.34 9.44 1.04
C ASP A 65 -12.03 9.14 0.29
N LEU A 66 -11.53 7.91 0.47
CA LEU A 66 -10.31 7.43 -0.15
C LEU A 66 -10.37 7.57 -1.68
N ILE A 67 -11.51 7.25 -2.29
CA ILE A 67 -11.63 7.18 -3.75
C ILE A 67 -11.50 8.57 -4.35
N SER A 68 -12.21 9.56 -3.78
CA SER A 68 -12.08 10.96 -4.18
C SER A 68 -10.65 11.49 -3.98
N ILE A 69 -9.96 11.09 -2.92
CA ILE A 69 -8.56 11.48 -2.68
C ILE A 69 -7.65 10.90 -3.76
N LEU A 70 -7.78 9.61 -4.07
CA LEU A 70 -6.98 8.94 -5.10
C LEU A 70 -7.22 9.58 -6.46
N GLU A 71 -8.48 9.87 -6.81
CA GLU A 71 -8.84 10.48 -8.08
C GLU A 71 -8.24 11.89 -8.21
N LYS A 72 -8.30 12.68 -7.14
CA LYS A 72 -7.74 14.04 -7.12
C LYS A 72 -6.22 14.07 -7.16
N ARG A 73 -5.54 13.14 -6.46
CA ARG A 73 -4.07 13.14 -6.29
C ARG A 73 -3.35 12.41 -7.42
N PHE A 74 -3.93 11.33 -7.92
CA PHE A 74 -3.27 10.39 -8.82
C PHE A 74 -4.05 10.14 -10.11
N SER A 75 -5.17 10.83 -10.33
CA SER A 75 -6.04 10.67 -11.51
C SER A 75 -6.51 9.23 -11.72
N THR A 76 -6.72 8.51 -10.62
CA THR A 76 -7.21 7.12 -10.61
C THR A 76 -8.05 6.87 -9.37
N LYS A 77 -9.05 5.99 -9.47
CA LYS A 77 -9.85 5.55 -8.31
C LYS A 77 -9.21 4.39 -7.55
N GLY A 78 -8.17 3.81 -8.14
CA GLY A 78 -7.47 2.63 -7.64
C GLY A 78 -5.97 2.75 -7.74
N LEU A 79 -5.25 2.27 -6.73
CA LEU A 79 -3.80 2.07 -6.78
C LEU A 79 -3.44 0.62 -6.55
N GLU A 80 -2.52 0.11 -7.35
CA GLU A 80 -1.85 -1.16 -7.12
C GLU A 80 -0.38 -0.89 -6.74
N ILE A 81 0.04 -1.44 -5.61
CA ILE A 81 1.39 -1.33 -5.07
C ILE A 81 1.94 -2.74 -4.96
N GLU A 82 2.87 -3.08 -5.83
CA GLU A 82 3.55 -4.37 -5.85
C GLU A 82 4.94 -4.22 -5.22
N CYS A 83 5.22 -5.02 -4.19
CA CYS A 83 6.51 -5.08 -3.51
C CYS A 83 7.10 -6.49 -3.69
N LEU A 84 8.28 -6.57 -4.28
CA LEU A 84 9.02 -7.80 -4.52
C LEU A 84 10.33 -7.74 -3.76
N SER A 85 10.59 -8.72 -2.90
CA SER A 85 11.87 -8.88 -2.21
C SER A 85 12.62 -10.07 -2.78
N SER A 86 13.84 -9.84 -3.27
CA SER A 86 14.75 -10.94 -3.60
C SER A 86 15.47 -11.50 -2.37
N LEU A 87 15.25 -10.92 -1.18
CA LEU A 87 15.82 -11.38 0.08
C LEU A 87 14.81 -12.25 0.85
N PRO A 88 15.28 -13.36 1.45
CA PRO A 88 14.47 -14.16 2.37
C PRO A 88 14.05 -13.31 3.57
N HIS A 89 12.78 -13.38 3.95
CA HIS A 89 12.24 -12.59 5.05
C HIS A 89 12.91 -13.01 6.38
N GLY A 90 13.42 -12.04 7.17
CA GLY A 90 14.14 -12.32 8.42
C GLY A 90 15.67 -12.21 8.33
N SER A 91 16.20 -11.60 7.27
CA SER A 91 17.65 -11.44 7.06
C SER A 91 18.35 -10.46 8.02
N GLY A 92 17.61 -9.67 8.82
CA GLY A 92 18.21 -8.73 9.78
C GLY A 92 18.94 -7.54 9.15
N GLU A 93 18.72 -7.31 7.85
CA GLU A 93 19.28 -6.21 7.04
C GLU A 93 18.17 -5.22 6.65
#